data_AF-A0A962LY14-F1
#
_entry.id   AF-A0A962LY14-F1
#
_cell.length_a   1.000
_cell.length_b   1.000
_cell.length_c   1.000
_cell.angle_alpha   90.00
_cell.angle_beta   90.00
_cell.angle_gamma   90.00
#
_symmetry.space_group_name_H-M   'P 1'
#
loop_
_entity.id
_entity.type
_entity.pdbx_description
1 polymer ?
#
loop_
_entity_poly.entity_id
_entity_poly.type
_entity_poly.pdbx_seq_one_letter_code
_entity_poly.pdbx_strand_id
1 'polypeptide(L)'
;MSKITIIIGAALLLAGGYYLGKSGQQPATVIKLDSEPKAAFTSTGAEEVAAASAGVVRSLVTPTSGELIVVREGESIQDAVAAASPGAVIKVMPGTYKETVYIDKDNITLSGVIERGRYAVLEGEGLRNDAVLYSGNGVTVENLYITHYKGNGVMGQAGNNFIIRNNYIVDTGVYGIFPQLGKNGIVSHNIVSGIEDAAIYVGMSDNVDVVFNQVFDSVAGIEIENSRHSLVESNFVYNNTGGILAFITPGLPIKSCGDVLIRNNFIVDNNHENFAIPGSLVSNIPAGTGVLVMACDDVVIEGNIITGNNSVGITFTDFSLAGNAANDPDSEPNPNRPKILNNIMQDNGKDPAPAVRAVLAAMLETTGPDIVDTVGMDDGCILNPERFRTIGLDKYTECEFSTTANVASYTLPEPVPARSMEDVDKGKLAYYGVCAGCHAYSSRMIGPPTQIIQALYMDNPEGIAEYAANPVKKREDYPSMPPQSHLDDATRLAAAKFMLQVTK
;
A
#
# COMPACT_ATOMS: atom_id res chain seq x y z
N MET A 1 30.14 45.92 -30.58
CA MET A 1 28.88 45.61 -31.30
C MET A 1 27.87 46.70 -30.97
N SER A 2 27.16 47.23 -31.97
CA SER A 2 26.12 48.25 -31.70
C SER A 2 24.95 47.61 -30.97
N LYS A 3 24.22 48.37 -30.13
CA LYS A 3 23.00 47.89 -29.45
C LYS A 3 21.98 47.30 -30.44
N ILE A 4 21.95 47.83 -31.66
CA ILE A 4 21.09 47.35 -32.76
C ILE A 4 21.50 45.93 -33.20
N THR A 5 22.80 45.64 -33.27
CA THR A 5 23.31 44.31 -33.66
C THR A 5 22.93 43.24 -32.63
N ILE A 6 22.91 43.58 -31.34
CA ILE A 6 22.53 42.66 -30.27
C ILE A 6 21.01 42.39 -30.29
N ILE A 7 20.20 43.43 -30.51
CA ILE A 7 18.73 43.28 -30.60
C ILE A 7 18.34 42.44 -31.81
N ILE A 8 18.96 42.67 -32.97
CA ILE A 8 18.71 41.88 -34.17
C ILE A 8 19.15 40.42 -33.96
N GLY A 9 20.31 40.19 -33.33
CA GLY A 9 20.77 38.83 -33.00
C GLY A 9 19.81 38.09 -32.06
N ALA A 10 19.31 38.76 -31.01
CA ALA A 10 18.34 38.19 -30.08
C ALA A 10 16.99 37.89 -30.76
N ALA A 11 16.51 38.77 -31.63
CA ALA A 11 15.28 38.56 -32.39
C ALA A 11 15.40 37.38 -33.35
N LEU A 12 16.55 37.22 -34.03
CA LEU A 12 16.81 36.09 -34.91
C LEU A 12 16.93 34.76 -34.15
N LEU A 13 17.52 34.77 -32.96
CA LEU A 13 17.58 33.58 -32.09
C LEU A 13 16.19 33.18 -31.58
N LEU A 14 15.36 34.15 -31.19
CA LEU A 14 13.95 33.91 -30.80
C LEU A 14 13.12 33.37 -31.97
N ALA A 15 13.27 33.96 -33.15
CA ALA A 15 12.58 33.50 -34.36
C ALA A 15 13.04 32.09 -34.77
N GLY A 16 14.35 31.81 -34.68
CA GLY A 16 14.91 30.48 -34.94
C GLY A 16 14.43 29.44 -33.94
N GLY A 17 14.42 29.77 -32.64
CA GLY A 17 13.89 28.91 -31.58
C GLY A 17 12.39 28.63 -31.74
N TYR A 18 11.60 29.64 -32.12
CA TYR A 18 10.18 29.48 -32.41
C TYR A 18 9.92 28.59 -33.63
N TYR A 19 10.69 28.78 -34.71
CA TYR A 19 10.55 27.99 -35.93
C TYR A 19 10.94 26.53 -35.70
N LEU A 20 12.07 26.28 -35.03
CA LEU A 20 12.54 24.93 -34.68
C LEU A 20 11.60 24.23 -33.69
N GLY A 21 11.05 24.98 -32.73
CA GLY A 21 10.04 24.48 -31.79
C GLY A 21 8.74 24.06 -32.48
N LYS A 22 8.35 24.74 -33.57
CA LYS A 22 7.19 24.36 -34.39
C LYS A 22 7.47 23.24 -35.39
N SER A 23 8.69 23.14 -35.94
CA SER A 23 9.01 22.14 -36.97
C SER A 23 9.21 20.73 -36.41
N GLY A 24 9.41 20.58 -35.09
CA GLY A 24 9.60 19.29 -34.42
C GLY A 24 8.40 18.77 -33.62
N GLN A 25 7.31 19.55 -33.52
CA GLN A 25 6.08 19.08 -32.89
C GLN A 25 5.37 18.12 -33.85
N GLN A 26 5.29 16.84 -33.46
CA GLN A 26 4.27 15.95 -34.03
C GLN A 26 2.93 16.69 -33.94
N PRO A 27 2.12 16.71 -35.01
CA PRO A 27 0.78 17.27 -34.91
C PRO A 27 0.10 16.58 -33.72
N ALA A 28 -0.58 17.36 -32.88
CA ALA A 28 -1.38 16.78 -31.81
C ALA A 28 -2.23 15.66 -32.42
N THR A 29 -2.18 14.47 -31.84
CA THR A 29 -3.05 13.37 -32.24
C THR A 29 -4.48 13.82 -31.99
N VAL A 30 -5.11 14.41 -33.01
CA VAL A 30 -6.54 14.70 -32.98
C VAL A 30 -7.22 13.37 -33.23
N ILE A 31 -7.62 12.70 -32.15
CA ILE A 31 -8.54 11.58 -32.24
C ILE A 31 -9.85 12.16 -32.79
N LYS A 32 -10.07 11.99 -34.10
CA LYS A 32 -11.38 12.25 -34.70
C LYS A 32 -12.26 11.08 -34.33
N LEU A 33 -13.05 11.24 -33.27
CA LEU A 33 -14.19 10.37 -33.01
C LEU A 33 -15.25 10.69 -34.08
N ASP A 34 -15.81 9.66 -34.73
CA ASP A 34 -16.86 9.80 -35.76
C ASP A 34 -18.21 10.31 -35.18
N SER A 35 -18.27 10.47 -33.85
CA SER A 35 -19.39 11.04 -33.10
C SER A 35 -18.87 11.95 -31.99
N GLU A 36 -19.65 12.97 -31.61
CA GLU A 36 -19.35 13.76 -30.42
C GLU A 36 -19.26 12.81 -29.20
N PRO A 37 -18.21 12.93 -28.34
CA PRO A 37 -18.19 12.23 -27.08
C PRO A 37 -19.43 12.64 -26.27
N LYS A 38 -20.30 11.67 -25.94
CA LYS A 38 -21.55 11.92 -25.22
C LYS A 38 -21.34 12.43 -23.79
N ALA A 39 -20.10 12.46 -23.31
CA ALA A 39 -19.70 13.17 -22.12
C ALA A 39 -18.56 14.13 -22.48
N ALA A 40 -18.90 15.41 -22.65
CA ALA A 40 -17.91 16.47 -22.48
C ALA A 40 -17.51 16.49 -21.00
N PHE A 41 -16.23 16.73 -20.71
CA PHE A 41 -15.76 16.98 -19.35
C PHE A 41 -16.38 18.30 -18.86
N THR A 42 -17.60 18.23 -18.32
CA THR A 42 -18.30 19.36 -17.68
C THR A 42 -18.10 19.21 -16.18
N SER A 43 -17.03 19.77 -15.64
CA SER A 43 -16.96 19.97 -14.19
C SER A 43 -18.03 20.98 -13.81
N THR A 44 -19.03 20.55 -13.02
CA THR A 44 -20.01 21.47 -12.43
C THR A 44 -19.55 22.03 -11.09
N GLY A 45 -18.38 21.60 -10.59
CA GLY A 45 -17.56 22.22 -9.53
C GLY A 45 -18.26 22.46 -8.19
N ALA A 46 -19.29 23.30 -8.17
CA ALA A 46 -20.16 23.55 -7.03
C ALA A 46 -21.05 22.35 -6.65
N GLU A 47 -21.60 21.59 -7.61
CA GLU A 47 -22.44 20.43 -7.31
C GLU A 47 -21.61 19.22 -6.84
N GLU A 48 -20.41 19.02 -7.42
CA GLU A 48 -19.44 17.99 -6.99
C GLU A 48 -18.93 18.26 -5.57
N VAL A 49 -18.63 19.52 -5.23
CA VAL A 49 -18.25 19.93 -3.87
C VAL A 49 -19.42 19.78 -2.89
N ALA A 50 -20.65 20.10 -3.30
CA ALA A 50 -21.84 19.92 -2.47
C ALA A 50 -22.15 18.42 -2.21
N ALA A 51 -22.00 17.56 -3.22
CA ALA A 51 -22.17 16.11 -3.08
C ALA A 51 -21.07 15.47 -2.20
N ALA A 52 -19.82 15.93 -2.33
CA ALA A 52 -18.71 15.48 -1.49
C ALA A 52 -18.87 15.93 -0.02
N SER A 53 -19.57 17.05 0.24
CA SER A 53 -19.77 17.60 1.58
C SER A 53 -20.82 16.86 2.44
N ALA A 54 -21.47 15.82 1.91
CA ALA A 54 -22.49 15.05 2.63
C ALA A 54 -21.91 13.93 3.53
N GLY A 55 -20.64 13.54 3.35
CA GLY A 55 -19.98 12.56 4.20
C GLY A 55 -19.32 13.22 5.42
N VAL A 56 -19.65 12.76 6.62
CA VAL A 56 -18.90 13.14 7.83
C VAL A 56 -17.54 12.44 7.77
N VAL A 57 -16.52 13.13 7.29
CA VAL A 57 -15.14 12.62 7.24
C VAL A 57 -14.55 12.61 8.65
N ARG A 58 -13.83 11.53 9.00
CA ARG A 58 -13.16 11.40 10.30
C ARG A 58 -12.17 12.55 10.53
N SER A 59 -12.17 13.09 11.75
CA SER A 59 -11.17 14.07 12.18
C SER A 59 -9.75 13.49 12.11
N LEU A 60 -8.82 14.25 11.51
CA LEU A 60 -7.37 13.95 11.52
C LEU A 60 -6.69 14.31 12.86
N VAL A 61 -7.47 14.58 13.90
CA VAL A 61 -6.97 14.92 15.25
C VAL A 61 -7.14 13.72 16.15
N THR A 62 -6.03 13.22 16.70
CA THR A 62 -6.06 12.24 17.80
C THR A 62 -6.55 12.91 19.09
N PRO A 63 -7.50 12.28 19.82
CA PRO A 63 -7.89 12.75 21.15
C PRO A 63 -6.67 12.88 22.07
N THR A 64 -6.55 13.99 22.80
CA THR A 64 -5.41 14.22 23.69
C THR A 64 -5.82 14.32 25.14
N SER A 65 -4.98 13.82 26.05
CA SER A 65 -5.06 14.03 27.49
C SER A 65 -4.60 15.43 27.93
N GLY A 66 -3.98 16.19 27.03
CA GLY A 66 -3.30 17.45 27.33
C GLY A 66 -1.87 17.27 27.87
N GLU A 67 -1.42 16.04 28.11
CA GLU A 67 -0.04 15.74 28.47
C GLU A 67 0.88 15.96 27.26
N LEU A 68 1.94 16.74 27.45
CA LEU A 68 2.97 17.00 26.45
C LEU A 68 4.33 16.56 27.00
N ILE A 69 4.97 15.64 26.30
CA ILE A 69 6.33 15.19 26.57
C ILE A 69 7.21 15.64 25.40
N VAL A 70 8.33 16.28 25.71
CA VAL A 70 9.31 16.71 24.69
C VAL A 70 10.55 15.85 24.83
N VAL A 71 10.95 15.20 23.74
CA VAL A 71 12.16 14.39 23.63
C VAL A 71 13.18 15.16 22.81
N ARG A 72 14.39 15.30 23.33
CA ARG A 72 15.52 15.96 22.68
C ARG A 72 16.57 14.93 22.26
N GLU A 73 17.45 15.35 21.35
CA GLU A 73 18.58 14.53 20.94
C GLU A 73 19.40 14.05 22.16
N GLY A 74 19.65 12.74 22.23
CA GLY A 74 20.31 12.08 23.36
C GLY A 74 19.34 11.53 24.42
N GLU A 75 18.06 11.89 24.38
CA GLU A 75 17.01 11.25 25.17
C GLU A 75 16.37 10.10 24.39
N SER A 76 15.67 9.21 25.10
CA SER A 76 15.00 8.03 24.55
C SER A 76 13.53 8.33 24.26
N ILE A 77 13.09 8.08 23.02
CA ILE A 77 11.68 8.16 22.64
C ILE A 77 10.89 7.07 23.36
N GLN A 78 11.45 5.86 23.44
CA GLN A 78 10.80 4.73 24.11
C GLN A 78 10.56 5.01 25.59
N ASP A 79 11.49 5.68 26.29
CA ASP A 79 11.32 6.04 27.70
C ASP A 79 10.18 7.06 27.87
N ALA A 80 10.06 8.01 26.94
CA ALA A 80 8.96 8.95 26.91
C ALA A 80 7.61 8.25 26.67
N VAL A 81 7.55 7.29 25.74
CA VAL A 81 6.34 6.47 25.52
C VAL A 81 6.01 5.64 26.75
N ALA A 82 7.00 5.05 27.42
CA ALA A 82 6.81 4.26 28.63
C ALA A 82 6.27 5.13 29.79
N ALA A 83 6.72 6.37 29.91
CA ALA A 83 6.26 7.31 30.94
C ALA A 83 4.90 7.95 30.64
N ALA A 84 4.51 8.05 29.36
CA ALA A 84 3.29 8.72 28.92
C ALA A 84 2.00 8.09 29.45
N SER A 85 0.99 8.92 29.73
CA SER A 85 -0.39 8.45 29.88
C SER A 85 -1.06 8.25 28.51
N PRO A 86 -2.12 7.43 28.39
CA PRO A 86 -2.96 7.42 27.19
C PRO A 86 -3.40 8.85 26.80
N GLY A 87 -3.39 9.17 25.50
CA GLY A 87 -3.70 10.51 24.99
C GLY A 87 -2.54 11.51 25.00
N ALA A 88 -1.35 11.14 25.49
CA ALA A 88 -0.21 12.05 25.51
C ALA A 88 0.29 12.39 24.10
N VAL A 89 0.80 13.62 23.97
CA VAL A 89 1.53 14.08 22.79
C VAL A 89 3.01 14.04 23.08
N ILE A 90 3.76 13.25 22.33
CA ILE A 90 5.21 13.13 22.42
C ILE A 90 5.81 13.88 21.23
N LYS A 91 6.44 15.02 21.51
CA LYS A 91 7.14 15.85 20.53
C LYS A 91 8.61 15.49 20.49
N VAL A 92 9.07 14.99 19.35
CA VAL A 92 10.47 14.59 19.16
C VAL A 92 11.20 15.70 18.41
N MET A 93 12.16 16.34 19.07
CA MET A 93 12.94 17.43 18.48
C MET A 93 13.92 16.89 17.43
N PRO A 94 14.40 17.73 16.50
CA PRO A 94 15.41 17.31 15.52
C PRO A 94 16.63 16.68 16.19
N GLY A 95 17.08 15.57 15.63
CA GLY A 95 18.15 14.73 16.16
C GLY A 95 18.10 13.34 15.54
N THR A 96 19.12 12.52 15.81
CA THR A 96 19.14 11.12 15.37
C THR A 96 18.89 10.19 16.55
N TYR A 97 17.85 9.36 16.42
CA TYR A 97 17.37 8.43 17.43
C TYR A 97 17.56 7.01 16.90
N LYS A 98 18.30 6.20 17.64
CA LYS A 98 18.72 4.86 17.23
C LYS A 98 18.03 3.81 18.09
N GLU A 99 16.72 3.69 17.92
CA GLU A 99 15.86 2.87 18.77
C GLU A 99 14.68 2.29 17.99
N THR A 100 13.94 1.39 18.64
CA THR A 100 12.61 0.94 18.21
C THR A 100 11.61 1.45 19.24
N VAL A 101 10.49 1.99 18.77
CA VAL A 101 9.46 2.60 19.61
C VAL A 101 8.21 1.73 19.60
N TYR A 102 7.81 1.23 20.77
CA TYR A 102 6.61 0.42 21.01
C TYR A 102 5.54 1.25 21.72
N ILE A 103 4.36 1.36 21.10
CA ILE A 103 3.21 2.13 21.58
C ILE A 103 2.03 1.19 21.84
N ASP A 104 1.81 0.82 23.10
CA ASP A 104 0.72 -0.05 23.56
C ASP A 104 -0.46 0.72 24.18
N LYS A 105 -0.29 2.03 24.41
CA LYS A 105 -1.31 2.91 25.00
C LYS A 105 -2.16 3.57 23.93
N ASP A 106 -3.44 3.74 24.24
CA ASP A 106 -4.37 4.43 23.36
C ASP A 106 -4.05 5.92 23.22
N ASN A 107 -4.37 6.46 22.04
CA ASN A 107 -4.36 7.87 21.68
C ASN A 107 -3.00 8.57 21.84
N ILE A 108 -1.89 7.83 21.83
CA ILE A 108 -0.56 8.43 21.79
C ILE A 108 -0.34 9.11 20.45
N THR A 109 0.13 10.36 20.49
CA THR A 109 0.61 11.07 19.30
C THR A 109 2.13 11.16 19.36
N LEU A 110 2.82 10.42 18.50
CA LEU A 110 4.26 10.54 18.28
C LEU A 110 4.50 11.47 17.09
N SER A 111 5.05 12.66 17.37
CA SER A 111 5.11 13.75 16.38
C SER A 111 6.48 14.40 16.35
N GLY A 112 7.18 14.27 15.23
CA GLY A 112 8.44 14.97 14.99
C GLY A 112 8.24 16.48 14.88
N VAL A 113 9.21 17.24 15.40
CA VAL A 113 9.29 18.70 15.21
C VAL A 113 10.25 18.97 14.06
N ILE A 114 9.79 19.72 13.06
CA ILE A 114 10.61 20.12 11.91
C ILE A 114 11.13 21.54 12.15
N GLU A 115 12.44 21.69 12.31
CA GLU A 115 13.08 23.00 12.48
C GLU A 115 14.04 23.29 11.33
N ARG A 116 13.69 24.28 10.50
CA ARG A 116 14.52 24.70 9.36
C ARG A 116 14.90 23.53 8.44
N GLY A 117 13.96 22.63 8.18
CA GLY A 117 14.15 21.43 7.35
C GLY A 117 14.87 20.27 8.05
N ARG A 118 15.23 20.40 9.34
CA ARG A 118 15.76 19.29 10.13
C ARG A 118 14.63 18.50 10.76
N TYR A 119 14.69 17.18 10.66
CA TYR A 119 13.70 16.23 11.17
C TYR A 119 14.21 15.52 12.43
N ALA A 120 13.29 14.93 13.18
CA ALA A 120 13.60 13.81 14.06
C ALA A 120 13.83 12.57 13.18
N VAL A 121 15.06 12.06 13.17
CA VAL A 121 15.47 10.91 12.35
C VAL A 121 15.50 9.66 13.21
N LEU A 122 14.61 8.71 12.94
CA LEU A 122 14.70 7.34 13.43
C LEU A 122 15.62 6.56 12.49
N GLU A 123 16.71 6.04 13.03
CA GLU A 123 17.81 5.40 12.28
C GLU A 123 18.01 3.96 12.75
N GLY A 124 17.71 3.01 11.86
CA GLY A 124 17.77 1.58 12.15
C GLY A 124 19.16 0.96 12.06
N GLU A 125 20.13 1.64 11.44
CA GLU A 125 21.52 1.24 11.17
C GLU A 125 21.67 -0.05 10.35
N GLY A 126 20.60 -0.51 9.70
CA GLY A 126 20.50 -1.85 9.10
C GLY A 126 20.57 -2.97 10.14
N LEU A 127 20.36 -2.66 11.43
CA LEU A 127 20.47 -3.58 12.55
C LEU A 127 19.12 -3.80 13.25
N ARG A 128 18.34 -2.75 13.43
CA ARG A 128 17.03 -2.78 14.08
C ARG A 128 15.96 -3.25 13.09
N ASN A 129 14.95 -3.94 13.60
CA ASN A 129 13.90 -4.45 12.75
C ASN A 129 12.89 -3.36 12.41
N ASP A 130 12.21 -2.79 13.40
CA ASP A 130 11.11 -1.87 13.16
C ASP A 130 11.38 -0.52 13.81
N ALA A 131 10.92 0.59 13.21
CA ALA A 131 11.08 1.91 13.80
C ALA A 131 9.99 2.20 14.83
N VAL A 132 8.72 2.07 14.43
CA VAL A 132 7.55 2.27 15.29
C VAL A 132 6.62 1.08 15.17
N LEU A 133 6.30 0.43 16.29
CA LEU A 133 5.22 -0.54 16.38
C LEU A 133 4.14 -0.01 17.31
N TYR A 134 2.88 -0.16 16.92
CA TYR A 134 1.77 0.21 17.78
C TYR A 134 0.70 -0.88 17.84
N SER A 135 0.15 -1.07 19.04
CA SER A 135 -1.05 -1.89 19.28
C SER A 135 -2.18 -1.08 19.91
N GLY A 136 -1.86 0.11 20.46
CA GLY A 136 -2.85 1.06 20.96
C GLY A 136 -3.77 1.59 19.85
N ASN A 137 -4.99 1.95 20.23
CA ASN A 137 -5.97 2.57 19.33
C ASN A 137 -5.73 4.07 19.24
N GLY A 138 -6.10 4.72 18.14
CA GLY A 138 -6.01 6.18 18.02
C GLY A 138 -4.58 6.71 17.91
N VAL A 139 -3.60 5.84 17.68
CA VAL A 139 -2.19 6.22 17.59
C VAL A 139 -1.96 7.08 16.35
N THR A 140 -1.27 8.21 16.55
CA THR A 140 -0.76 9.05 15.46
C THR A 140 0.76 8.96 15.38
N VAL A 141 1.28 8.71 14.18
CA VAL A 141 2.71 8.80 13.86
C VAL A 141 2.90 9.84 12.76
N GLU A 142 3.59 10.94 13.07
CA GLU A 142 3.73 12.04 12.12
C GLU A 142 5.05 12.80 12.15
N ASN A 143 5.40 13.41 11.01
CA ASN A 143 6.53 14.33 10.85
C ASN A 143 7.90 13.73 11.19
N LEU A 144 8.07 12.42 11.02
CA LEU A 144 9.33 11.70 11.25
C LEU A 144 10.08 11.46 9.95
N TYR A 145 11.39 11.32 10.04
CA TYR A 145 12.22 10.70 9.01
C TYR A 145 12.65 9.33 9.53
N ILE A 146 12.33 8.25 8.82
CA ILE A 146 12.55 6.86 9.23
C ILE A 146 13.38 6.17 8.16
N THR A 147 14.51 5.56 8.53
CA THR A 147 15.44 5.00 7.55
C THR A 147 16.30 3.86 8.09
N HIS A 148 16.76 3.00 7.18
CA HIS A 148 17.70 1.90 7.42
C HIS A 148 17.23 0.89 8.48
N TYR A 149 15.93 0.61 8.54
CA TYR A 149 15.38 -0.49 9.35
C TYR A 149 15.35 -1.77 8.51
N LYS A 150 15.54 -2.94 9.11
CA LYS A 150 15.54 -4.23 8.39
C LYS A 150 14.16 -4.81 8.14
N GLY A 151 13.22 -4.49 9.03
CA GLY A 151 11.83 -4.92 9.02
C GLY A 151 10.99 -3.78 8.48
N ASN A 152 10.39 -2.99 9.37
CA ASN A 152 9.37 -2.02 8.97
C ASN A 152 9.65 -0.58 9.40
N GLY A 153 9.11 0.37 8.65
CA GLY A 153 9.03 1.77 9.10
C GLY A 153 8.02 1.92 10.24
N VAL A 154 6.72 1.83 9.93
CA VAL A 154 5.63 1.92 10.91
C VAL A 154 4.72 0.70 10.79
N MET A 155 4.64 -0.13 11.85
CA MET A 155 3.82 -1.33 11.89
C MET A 155 2.67 -1.20 12.90
N GLY A 156 1.44 -1.49 12.45
CA GLY A 156 0.27 -1.56 13.32
C GLY A 156 -0.13 -3.00 13.60
N GLN A 157 -0.30 -3.35 14.88
CA GLN A 157 -0.68 -4.67 15.35
C GLN A 157 -2.06 -4.60 16.00
N ALA A 158 -3.10 -4.66 15.18
CA ALA A 158 -4.49 -4.59 15.65
C ALA A 158 -4.85 -3.28 16.39
N GLY A 159 -4.19 -2.16 16.10
CA GLY A 159 -4.62 -0.84 16.56
C GLY A 159 -5.70 -0.26 15.65
N ASN A 160 -6.87 0.10 16.19
CA ASN A 160 -7.90 0.82 15.42
C ASN A 160 -7.63 2.33 15.42
N ASN A 161 -8.32 3.07 14.55
CA ASN A 161 -8.30 4.53 14.52
C ASN A 161 -6.91 5.16 14.32
N PHE A 162 -6.00 4.47 13.65
CA PHE A 162 -4.64 4.99 13.45
C PHE A 162 -4.60 6.15 12.45
N ILE A 163 -3.59 7.00 12.58
CA ILE A 163 -3.24 8.06 11.63
C ILE A 163 -1.73 8.01 11.41
N ILE A 164 -1.29 7.80 10.17
CA ILE A 164 0.12 7.78 9.80
C ILE A 164 0.31 8.82 8.70
N ARG A 165 0.96 9.95 9.02
CA ARG A 165 1.03 11.07 8.07
C ARG A 165 2.29 11.90 8.08
N ASN A 166 2.59 12.56 6.97
CA ASN A 166 3.72 13.49 6.83
C ASN A 166 5.08 12.87 7.21
N ASN A 167 5.26 11.57 7.01
CA ASN A 167 6.53 10.91 7.29
C ASN A 167 7.36 10.74 6.01
N TYR A 168 8.69 10.79 6.15
CA TYR A 168 9.62 10.25 5.17
C TYR A 168 10.04 8.86 5.65
N ILE A 169 9.75 7.83 4.86
CA ILE A 169 10.11 6.45 5.18
C ILE A 169 10.88 5.88 4.00
N VAL A 170 12.19 5.83 4.14
CA VAL A 170 13.11 5.56 3.02
C VAL A 170 14.04 4.43 3.40
N ASP A 171 14.24 3.46 2.50
CA ASP A 171 15.20 2.37 2.70
C ASP A 171 14.95 1.63 4.03
N THR A 172 13.69 1.21 4.22
CA THR A 172 13.32 0.28 5.30
C THR A 172 12.96 -1.05 4.67
N GLY A 173 13.42 -2.16 5.24
CA GLY A 173 13.49 -3.47 4.59
C GLY A 173 12.18 -3.95 3.97
N VAL A 174 11.36 -4.67 4.75
CA VAL A 174 10.19 -5.37 4.22
C VAL A 174 9.05 -4.43 3.89
N TYR A 175 8.53 -3.66 4.88
CA TYR A 175 7.39 -2.77 4.68
C TYR A 175 7.68 -1.34 5.13
N GLY A 176 7.22 -0.33 4.38
CA GLY A 176 7.34 1.07 4.79
C GLY A 176 6.30 1.41 5.87
N ILE A 177 5.03 1.34 5.50
CA ILE A 177 3.87 1.52 6.38
C ILE A 177 3.03 0.25 6.33
N PHE A 178 2.81 -0.38 7.49
CA PHE A 178 2.15 -1.68 7.60
C PHE A 178 1.14 -1.75 8.75
N PRO A 179 0.00 -1.04 8.67
CA PRO A 179 -1.14 -1.33 9.53
C PRO A 179 -1.72 -2.72 9.20
N GLN A 180 -1.81 -3.57 10.23
CA GLN A 180 -2.41 -4.90 10.12
C GLN A 180 -3.53 -5.10 11.12
N LEU A 181 -4.60 -5.76 10.68
CA LEU A 181 -5.79 -6.07 11.47
C LEU A 181 -6.41 -4.81 12.09
N GLY A 182 -6.25 -3.65 11.45
CA GLY A 182 -6.74 -2.36 11.91
C GLY A 182 -8.15 -2.07 11.39
N LYS A 183 -8.84 -1.14 12.05
CA LYS A 183 -10.09 -0.59 11.53
C LYS A 183 -10.10 0.93 11.64
N ASN A 184 -10.67 1.61 10.65
CA ASN A 184 -10.86 3.06 10.64
C ASN A 184 -9.54 3.83 10.57
N GLY A 185 -8.70 3.56 9.57
CA GLY A 185 -7.33 4.08 9.47
C GLY A 185 -7.14 5.19 8.43
N ILE A 186 -6.11 6.02 8.61
CA ILE A 186 -5.71 7.03 7.63
C ILE A 186 -4.20 6.98 7.42
N VAL A 187 -3.78 6.77 6.17
CA VAL A 187 -2.38 6.85 5.73
C VAL A 187 -2.28 7.98 4.70
N SER A 188 -1.69 9.11 5.07
CA SER A 188 -1.72 10.27 4.18
C SER A 188 -0.46 11.13 4.14
N HIS A 189 -0.17 11.75 3.00
CA HIS A 189 0.93 12.71 2.85
C HIS A 189 2.31 12.15 3.25
N ASN A 190 2.50 10.83 3.14
CA ASN A 190 3.79 10.20 3.38
C ASN A 190 4.60 10.15 2.08
N ILE A 191 5.91 10.17 2.21
CA ILE A 191 6.85 9.88 1.14
C ILE A 191 7.53 8.57 1.50
N VAL A 192 7.30 7.52 0.71
CA VAL A 192 7.77 6.17 1.01
C VAL A 192 8.52 5.59 -0.18
N SER A 193 9.74 5.09 0.03
CA SER A 193 10.56 4.56 -1.06
C SER A 193 11.62 3.56 -0.65
N GLY A 194 12.06 2.71 -1.59
CA GLY A 194 13.15 1.76 -1.37
C GLY A 194 12.73 0.55 -0.54
N ILE A 195 11.51 0.04 -0.75
CA ILE A 195 10.91 -1.00 0.10
C ILE A 195 10.84 -2.34 -0.63
N GLU A 196 11.30 -3.41 0.03
CA GLU A 196 11.51 -4.75 -0.55
C GLU A 196 10.20 -5.51 -0.83
N ASP A 197 9.15 -5.28 -0.05
CA ASP A 197 7.83 -5.89 -0.27
C ASP A 197 6.82 -4.82 -0.73
N ALA A 198 6.25 -4.05 0.21
CA ALA A 198 5.28 -3.01 -0.09
C ALA A 198 5.57 -1.71 0.65
N ALA A 199 5.58 -0.60 -0.09
CA ALA A 199 5.85 0.70 0.51
C ALA A 199 4.72 1.12 1.46
N ILE A 200 3.47 0.99 1.01
CA ILE A 200 2.30 1.10 1.89
C ILE A 200 1.50 -0.19 1.77
N TYR A 201 1.41 -0.94 2.86
CA TYR A 201 0.67 -2.18 2.99
C TYR A 201 -0.50 -1.99 3.97
N VAL A 202 -1.73 -2.12 3.49
CA VAL A 202 -2.94 -2.17 4.33
C VAL A 202 -3.42 -3.61 4.42
N GLY A 203 -3.17 -4.23 5.57
CA GLY A 203 -3.32 -5.67 5.76
C GLY A 203 -4.50 -6.05 6.63
N MET A 204 -5.34 -6.98 6.17
CA MET A 204 -6.44 -7.52 6.98
C MET A 204 -7.29 -6.44 7.68
N SER A 205 -7.42 -5.29 7.04
CA SER A 205 -7.96 -4.08 7.64
C SER A 205 -9.29 -3.69 7.02
N ASP A 206 -9.99 -2.76 7.67
CA ASP A 206 -11.33 -2.35 7.27
C ASP A 206 -11.50 -0.83 7.46
N ASN A 207 -12.17 -0.15 6.53
CA ASN A 207 -12.38 1.30 6.58
C ASN A 207 -11.06 2.08 6.61
N VAL A 208 -10.24 2.01 5.55
CA VAL A 208 -8.92 2.66 5.51
C VAL A 208 -8.78 3.57 4.30
N ASP A 209 -8.35 4.81 4.55
CA ASP A 209 -8.03 5.76 3.49
C ASP A 209 -6.50 5.87 3.32
N VAL A 210 -6.01 5.64 2.10
CA VAL A 210 -4.62 5.82 1.66
C VAL A 210 -4.58 6.95 0.64
N VAL A 211 -4.26 8.16 1.09
CA VAL A 211 -4.49 9.38 0.31
C VAL A 211 -3.31 10.35 0.28
N PHE A 212 -3.06 10.98 -0.87
CA PHE A 212 -2.04 12.03 -1.02
C PHE A 212 -0.60 11.59 -0.72
N ASN A 213 -0.28 10.31 -0.85
CA ASN A 213 1.08 9.80 -0.63
C ASN A 213 1.91 9.86 -1.92
N GLN A 214 3.22 9.96 -1.77
CA GLN A 214 4.19 9.75 -2.85
C GLN A 214 4.95 8.46 -2.60
N VAL A 215 4.93 7.54 -3.57
CA VAL A 215 5.43 6.18 -3.42
C VAL A 215 6.26 5.75 -4.61
N PHE A 216 7.52 5.36 -4.40
CA PHE A 216 8.44 5.03 -5.48
C PHE A 216 9.60 4.11 -5.10
N ASP A 217 10.35 3.64 -6.09
CA ASP A 217 11.54 2.79 -5.94
C ASP A 217 11.31 1.55 -5.05
N SER A 218 10.11 0.98 -5.06
CA SER A 218 9.72 -0.18 -4.25
C SER A 218 9.23 -1.34 -5.12
N VAL A 219 9.05 -2.53 -4.54
CA VAL A 219 8.43 -3.65 -5.27
C VAL A 219 6.95 -3.35 -5.51
N ALA A 220 6.11 -3.43 -4.47
CA ALA A 220 4.75 -2.91 -4.51
C ALA A 220 4.75 -1.46 -4.03
N GLY A 221 4.11 -0.57 -4.79
CA GLY A 221 3.88 0.80 -4.33
C GLY A 221 2.86 0.81 -3.19
N ILE A 222 1.58 0.61 -3.53
CA ILE A 222 0.50 0.54 -2.54
C ILE A 222 -0.17 -0.83 -2.66
N GLU A 223 -0.34 -1.51 -1.53
CA GLU A 223 -0.97 -2.82 -1.44
C GLU A 223 -2.15 -2.79 -0.46
N ILE A 224 -3.32 -3.20 -0.96
CA ILE A 224 -4.52 -3.45 -0.18
C ILE A 224 -4.74 -4.97 -0.12
N GLU A 225 -4.40 -5.56 1.02
CA GLU A 225 -4.30 -7.01 1.18
C GLU A 225 -5.34 -7.51 2.17
N ASN A 226 -6.19 -8.45 1.72
CA ASN A 226 -7.26 -9.08 2.52
C ASN A 226 -8.09 -8.05 3.30
N SER A 227 -8.29 -6.88 2.69
CA SER A 227 -8.88 -5.69 3.33
C SER A 227 -10.16 -5.29 2.63
N ARG A 228 -11.01 -4.55 3.35
CA ARG A 228 -12.33 -4.10 2.85
C ARG A 228 -12.54 -2.61 3.06
N HIS A 229 -13.44 -2.02 2.28
CA HIS A 229 -13.84 -0.62 2.42
C HIS A 229 -12.62 0.31 2.44
N SER A 230 -11.88 0.37 1.33
CA SER A 230 -10.60 1.09 1.25
C SER A 230 -10.59 2.13 0.14
N LEU A 231 -10.20 3.36 0.47
CA LEU A 231 -10.01 4.45 -0.49
C LEU A 231 -8.52 4.61 -0.80
N VAL A 232 -8.12 4.45 -2.05
CA VAL A 232 -6.78 4.75 -2.55
C VAL A 232 -6.89 5.92 -3.52
N GLU A 233 -6.64 7.13 -3.03
CA GLU A 233 -6.92 8.36 -3.79
C GLU A 233 -5.80 9.39 -3.82
N SER A 234 -5.61 10.04 -4.98
CA SER A 234 -4.71 11.18 -5.14
C SER A 234 -3.26 10.90 -4.75
N ASN A 235 -2.82 9.64 -4.89
CA ASN A 235 -1.43 9.25 -4.67
C ASN A 235 -0.62 9.44 -5.96
N PHE A 236 0.68 9.72 -5.78
CA PHE A 236 1.65 9.68 -6.86
C PHE A 236 2.54 8.45 -6.71
N VAL A 237 2.27 7.44 -7.53
CA VAL A 237 2.86 6.10 -7.46
C VAL A 237 3.67 5.86 -8.73
N TYR A 238 4.99 5.89 -8.61
CA TYR A 238 5.88 5.84 -9.77
C TYR A 238 7.15 5.04 -9.54
N ASN A 239 7.73 4.49 -10.60
CA ASN A 239 8.98 3.73 -10.54
C ASN A 239 9.00 2.64 -9.46
N ASN A 240 7.88 1.95 -9.24
CA ASN A 240 7.83 0.69 -8.48
C ASN A 240 7.87 -0.51 -9.45
N THR A 241 7.93 -1.75 -8.97
CA THR A 241 7.73 -2.93 -9.84
C THR A 241 6.27 -3.04 -10.26
N GLY A 242 5.38 -2.96 -9.28
CA GLY A 242 3.93 -2.83 -9.43
C GLY A 242 3.45 -1.56 -8.75
N GLY A 243 2.57 -0.80 -9.39
CA GLY A 243 2.06 0.46 -8.85
C GLY A 243 1.11 0.26 -7.66
N ILE A 244 -0.14 -0.09 -7.94
CA ILE A 244 -1.18 -0.31 -6.92
C ILE A 244 -1.73 -1.73 -7.03
N LEU A 245 -1.80 -2.43 -5.91
CA LEU A 245 -2.23 -3.81 -5.81
C LEU A 245 -3.44 -3.92 -4.88
N ALA A 246 -4.44 -4.70 -5.26
CA ALA A 246 -5.56 -5.06 -4.40
C ALA A 246 -5.81 -6.56 -4.52
N PHE A 247 -5.50 -7.33 -3.48
CA PHE A 247 -5.60 -8.79 -3.58
C PHE A 247 -5.84 -9.56 -2.30
N ILE A 248 -6.17 -10.85 -2.48
CA ILE A 248 -6.19 -11.85 -1.42
C ILE A 248 -4.88 -12.65 -1.40
N THR A 249 -4.21 -12.69 -0.26
CA THR A 249 -3.19 -13.69 0.07
C THR A 249 -3.86 -14.91 0.68
N PRO A 250 -3.80 -16.08 0.02
CA PRO A 250 -4.29 -17.33 0.58
C PRO A 250 -3.58 -17.74 1.87
N GLY A 251 -4.34 -18.28 2.83
CA GLY A 251 -3.82 -18.78 4.10
C GLY A 251 -3.69 -17.71 5.19
N LEU A 252 -4.16 -16.49 4.95
CA LEU A 252 -4.33 -15.48 5.99
C LEU A 252 -5.66 -15.61 6.74
N PRO A 253 -5.76 -15.04 7.96
CA PRO A 253 -6.97 -15.03 8.77
C PRO A 253 -8.22 -14.42 8.14
N ILE A 254 -8.06 -13.30 7.44
CA ILE A 254 -9.15 -12.66 6.71
C ILE A 254 -9.12 -13.22 5.30
N LYS A 255 -10.24 -13.75 4.81
CA LYS A 255 -10.34 -14.49 3.54
C LYS A 255 -10.97 -13.69 2.41
N SER A 256 -11.13 -12.38 2.60
CA SER A 256 -11.90 -11.52 1.71
C SER A 256 -11.12 -10.25 1.41
N CYS A 257 -11.16 -9.82 0.17
CA CYS A 257 -10.82 -8.47 -0.26
C CYS A 257 -12.01 -7.90 -1.03
N GLY A 258 -12.42 -6.66 -0.75
CA GLY A 258 -13.39 -6.02 -1.63
C GLY A 258 -13.90 -4.66 -1.17
N ASP A 259 -14.67 -4.02 -2.06
CA ASP A 259 -15.07 -2.61 -1.91
C ASP A 259 -13.84 -1.70 -1.77
N VAL A 260 -12.97 -1.75 -2.78
CA VAL A 260 -11.74 -0.98 -2.88
C VAL A 260 -11.88 0.03 -4.01
N LEU A 261 -11.76 1.32 -3.68
CA LEU A 261 -11.83 2.41 -4.64
C LEU A 261 -10.43 2.97 -4.91
N ILE A 262 -9.92 2.72 -6.12
CA ILE A 262 -8.66 3.27 -6.61
C ILE A 262 -9.00 4.42 -7.54
N ARG A 263 -8.89 5.67 -7.08
CA ARG A 263 -9.24 6.82 -7.93
C ARG A 263 -8.29 8.00 -7.93
N ASN A 264 -8.26 8.74 -9.04
CA ASN A 264 -7.53 10.00 -9.17
C ASN A 264 -6.03 9.89 -8.82
N ASN A 265 -5.43 8.70 -8.97
CA ASN A 265 -4.00 8.50 -8.75
C ASN A 265 -3.20 8.74 -10.03
N PHE A 266 -1.95 9.15 -9.86
CA PHE A 266 -0.94 9.14 -10.91
C PHE A 266 -0.13 7.85 -10.76
N ILE A 267 -0.28 6.91 -11.70
CA ILE A 267 0.34 5.59 -11.69
C ILE A 267 1.28 5.49 -12.89
N VAL A 268 2.51 5.96 -12.69
CA VAL A 268 3.40 6.39 -13.78
C VAL A 268 4.70 5.60 -13.78
N ASP A 269 5.09 5.03 -14.91
CA ASP A 269 6.40 4.41 -15.10
C ASP A 269 6.79 3.40 -13.99
N ASN A 270 5.85 2.58 -13.52
CA ASN A 270 6.15 1.53 -12.52
C ASN A 270 6.89 0.38 -13.20
N ASN A 271 8.19 0.60 -13.45
CA ASN A 271 9.08 -0.24 -14.26
C ASN A 271 10.32 -0.73 -13.49
N HIS A 272 10.36 -0.54 -12.18
CA HIS A 272 11.50 -0.92 -11.36
C HIS A 272 11.71 -2.44 -11.39
N GLU A 273 12.95 -2.88 -11.23
CA GLU A 273 13.26 -4.30 -11.06
C GLU A 273 12.59 -4.84 -9.80
N ASN A 274 12.07 -6.06 -9.86
CA ASN A 274 11.53 -6.75 -8.70
C ASN A 274 12.69 -7.26 -7.83
N PHE A 275 12.85 -6.69 -6.64
CA PHE A 275 13.89 -7.07 -5.67
C PHE A 275 13.31 -7.72 -4.41
N ALA A 276 12.07 -8.22 -4.46
CA ALA A 276 11.45 -8.88 -3.32
C ALA A 276 12.17 -10.20 -2.96
N ILE A 277 11.94 -10.64 -1.73
CA ILE A 277 12.43 -11.93 -1.24
C ILE A 277 12.01 -13.03 -2.21
N PRO A 278 12.95 -13.79 -2.80
CA PRO A 278 12.61 -14.85 -3.76
C PRO A 278 11.63 -15.87 -3.19
N GLY A 279 10.57 -16.15 -3.94
CA GLY A 279 9.53 -17.10 -3.56
C GLY A 279 8.46 -16.54 -2.61
N SER A 280 8.54 -15.25 -2.25
CA SER A 280 7.39 -14.51 -1.69
C SER A 280 6.33 -14.29 -2.78
N LEU A 281 5.10 -13.98 -2.38
CA LEU A 281 4.01 -13.71 -3.33
C LEU A 281 4.35 -12.53 -4.27
N VAL A 282 4.80 -11.42 -3.71
CA VAL A 282 5.12 -10.19 -4.46
C VAL A 282 6.32 -10.35 -5.39
N SER A 283 7.19 -11.34 -5.17
CA SER A 283 8.29 -11.66 -6.11
C SER A 283 7.80 -12.15 -7.48
N ASN A 284 6.53 -12.53 -7.59
CA ASN A 284 5.91 -12.93 -8.85
C ASN A 284 5.28 -11.75 -9.62
N ILE A 285 5.26 -10.54 -9.06
CA ILE A 285 4.71 -9.36 -9.72
C ILE A 285 5.62 -8.99 -10.89
N PRO A 286 5.13 -8.99 -12.13
CA PRO A 286 5.93 -8.57 -13.27
C PRO A 286 6.22 -7.06 -13.18
N ALA A 287 7.48 -6.68 -13.35
CA ALA A 287 7.86 -5.28 -13.53
C ALA A 287 7.07 -4.65 -14.70
N GLY A 288 6.67 -3.39 -14.56
CA GLY A 288 5.86 -2.73 -15.58
C GLY A 288 4.35 -2.86 -15.35
N THR A 289 3.91 -3.21 -14.15
CA THR A 289 2.48 -3.38 -13.82
C THR A 289 1.94 -2.10 -13.19
N GLY A 290 0.94 -1.46 -13.81
CA GLY A 290 0.29 -0.27 -13.24
C GLY A 290 -0.59 -0.62 -12.04
N VAL A 291 -1.69 -1.34 -12.29
CA VAL A 291 -2.63 -1.84 -11.27
C VAL A 291 -2.81 -3.34 -11.42
N LEU A 292 -2.79 -4.08 -10.31
CA LEU A 292 -3.09 -5.51 -10.27
C LEU A 292 -4.18 -5.78 -9.24
N VAL A 293 -5.24 -6.43 -9.71
CA VAL A 293 -6.35 -6.90 -8.90
C VAL A 293 -6.37 -8.42 -8.96
N MET A 294 -6.21 -9.07 -7.81
CA MET A 294 -6.21 -10.53 -7.73
C MET A 294 -7.19 -10.99 -6.65
N ALA A 295 -8.25 -11.71 -7.05
CA ALA A 295 -9.25 -12.22 -6.11
C ALA A 295 -9.94 -11.17 -5.22
N CYS A 296 -9.93 -9.88 -5.61
CA CYS A 296 -10.58 -8.82 -4.85
C CYS A 296 -11.88 -8.39 -5.53
N ASP A 297 -12.95 -8.31 -4.74
CA ASP A 297 -14.30 -8.05 -5.22
C ASP A 297 -14.64 -6.56 -5.23
N ASP A 298 -15.52 -6.17 -6.15
CA ASP A 298 -16.09 -4.82 -6.18
C ASP A 298 -15.04 -3.70 -6.23
N VAL A 299 -13.91 -3.96 -6.90
CA VAL A 299 -12.87 -2.95 -7.11
C VAL A 299 -13.33 -1.93 -8.14
N VAL A 300 -13.29 -0.65 -7.78
CA VAL A 300 -13.57 0.47 -8.69
C VAL A 300 -12.26 1.17 -9.02
N ILE A 301 -11.93 1.25 -10.30
CA ILE A 301 -10.74 1.94 -10.79
C ILE A 301 -11.21 3.14 -11.59
N GLU A 302 -11.12 4.34 -11.00
CA GLU A 302 -11.73 5.56 -11.54
C GLU A 302 -10.75 6.72 -11.76
N GLY A 303 -10.78 7.37 -12.92
CA GLY A 303 -10.15 8.70 -13.08
C GLY A 303 -8.63 8.72 -12.86
N ASN A 304 -7.97 7.57 -12.88
CA ASN A 304 -6.52 7.47 -12.71
C ASN A 304 -5.81 7.83 -14.01
N ILE A 305 -4.60 8.37 -13.89
CA ILE A 305 -3.67 8.54 -15.01
C ILE A 305 -2.66 7.40 -14.91
N ILE A 306 -2.80 6.40 -15.77
CA ILE A 306 -1.99 5.16 -15.77
C ILE A 306 -1.15 5.15 -17.04
N THR A 307 0.14 5.47 -16.93
CA THR A 307 0.97 5.69 -18.12
C THR A 307 2.39 5.18 -17.97
N GLY A 308 2.95 4.73 -19.09
CA GLY A 308 4.37 4.33 -19.18
C GLY A 308 4.73 3.03 -18.46
N ASN A 309 3.76 2.27 -17.96
CA ASN A 309 4.02 0.98 -17.33
C ASN A 309 4.35 -0.07 -18.41
N ASN A 310 5.53 -0.67 -18.34
CA ASN A 310 6.15 -1.42 -19.42
C ASN A 310 5.40 -2.70 -19.81
N SER A 311 4.67 -3.31 -18.88
CA SER A 311 3.95 -4.57 -19.08
C SER A 311 2.47 -4.37 -19.31
N VAL A 312 1.78 -3.63 -18.44
CA VAL A 312 0.31 -3.57 -18.47
C VAL A 312 -0.21 -2.39 -17.65
N GLY A 313 -1.34 -1.80 -18.08
CA GLY A 313 -2.03 -0.75 -17.33
C GLY A 313 -2.78 -1.31 -16.11
N ILE A 314 -3.83 -2.10 -16.35
CA ILE A 314 -4.62 -2.80 -15.32
C ILE A 314 -4.66 -4.30 -15.63
N THR A 315 -4.46 -5.13 -14.61
CA THR A 315 -4.62 -6.58 -14.68
C THR A 315 -5.63 -7.07 -13.65
N PHE A 316 -6.61 -7.83 -14.10
CA PHE A 316 -7.44 -8.69 -13.25
C PHE A 316 -7.01 -10.14 -13.44
N THR A 317 -6.78 -10.83 -12.33
CA THR A 317 -6.26 -12.20 -12.35
C THR A 317 -6.74 -13.02 -11.16
N ASP A 318 -6.58 -14.33 -11.25
CA ASP A 318 -6.88 -15.28 -10.18
C ASP A 318 -5.59 -15.62 -9.39
N PHE A 319 -5.65 -16.63 -8.52
CA PHE A 319 -4.48 -17.12 -7.79
C PHE A 319 -3.37 -17.76 -8.65
N SER A 320 -3.40 -17.66 -9.98
CA SER A 320 -2.30 -18.08 -10.85
C SER A 320 -0.96 -17.41 -10.49
N LEU A 321 -0.98 -16.17 -9.99
CA LEU A 321 0.21 -15.47 -9.48
C LEU A 321 0.63 -15.92 -8.06
N ALA A 322 -0.23 -16.65 -7.34
CA ALA A 322 0.03 -17.15 -6.00
C ALA A 322 0.74 -18.51 -5.97
N GLY A 323 0.90 -19.17 -7.12
CA GLY A 323 1.58 -20.47 -7.22
C GLY A 323 0.98 -21.54 -6.30
N ASN A 324 1.81 -22.19 -5.48
CA ASN A 324 1.36 -23.25 -4.55
C ASN A 324 0.42 -22.75 -3.43
N ALA A 325 0.33 -21.42 -3.21
CA ALA A 325 -0.55 -20.81 -2.22
C ALA A 325 -2.04 -20.87 -2.63
N ALA A 326 -2.35 -21.06 -3.92
CA ALA A 326 -3.71 -20.98 -4.48
C ALA A 326 -4.76 -21.98 -3.93
N ASN A 327 -4.38 -22.89 -3.02
CA ASN A 327 -5.24 -24.00 -2.53
C ASN A 327 -5.92 -23.71 -1.18
N ASP A 328 -6.16 -22.45 -0.85
CA ASP A 328 -6.96 -22.08 0.32
C ASP A 328 -8.46 -22.24 0.00
N PRO A 329 -9.17 -23.23 0.56
CA PRO A 329 -10.57 -23.51 0.20
C PRO A 329 -11.54 -22.43 0.65
N ASP A 330 -11.13 -21.56 1.59
CA ASP A 330 -11.98 -20.53 2.16
C ASP A 330 -11.79 -19.16 1.46
N SER A 331 -10.86 -19.07 0.51
CA SER A 331 -10.61 -17.87 -0.29
C SER A 331 -11.12 -18.08 -1.72
N GLU A 332 -12.04 -17.25 -2.18
CA GLU A 332 -12.48 -17.26 -3.59
C GLU A 332 -11.31 -16.78 -4.47
N PRO A 333 -10.87 -17.55 -5.47
CA PRO A 333 -9.70 -17.22 -6.28
C PRO A 333 -9.96 -16.14 -7.34
N ASN A 334 -11.22 -15.88 -7.68
CA ASN A 334 -11.59 -15.00 -8.78
C ASN A 334 -11.98 -13.63 -8.24
N PRO A 335 -11.52 -12.52 -8.84
CA PRO A 335 -12.11 -11.22 -8.59
C PRO A 335 -13.51 -11.19 -9.20
N ASN A 336 -14.40 -10.38 -8.63
CA ASN A 336 -15.75 -10.19 -9.17
C ASN A 336 -16.18 -8.72 -9.23
N ARG A 337 -17.05 -8.43 -10.20
CA ARG A 337 -17.74 -7.13 -10.35
C ARG A 337 -16.79 -5.92 -10.40
N PRO A 338 -15.70 -5.91 -11.20
CA PRO A 338 -14.87 -4.72 -11.33
C PRO A 338 -15.63 -3.60 -12.08
N LYS A 339 -15.35 -2.35 -11.71
CA LYS A 339 -15.85 -1.17 -12.43
C LYS A 339 -14.69 -0.30 -12.89
N ILE A 340 -14.60 -0.06 -14.20
CA ILE A 340 -13.52 0.73 -14.81
C ILE A 340 -14.12 2.01 -15.37
N LEU A 341 -13.79 3.14 -14.73
CA LEU A 341 -14.48 4.41 -14.96
C LEU A 341 -13.48 5.51 -15.34
N ASN A 342 -13.64 6.13 -16.51
CA ASN A 342 -12.98 7.41 -16.84
C ASN A 342 -11.45 7.50 -16.65
N ASN A 343 -10.73 6.37 -16.66
CA ASN A 343 -9.26 6.38 -16.57
C ASN A 343 -8.64 6.96 -17.86
N ILE A 344 -7.43 7.47 -17.72
CA ILE A 344 -6.58 7.89 -18.85
C ILE A 344 -5.39 6.92 -18.89
N MET A 345 -5.26 6.21 -20.00
CA MET A 345 -4.17 5.26 -20.22
C MET A 345 -3.41 5.63 -21.47
N GLN A 346 -2.08 5.67 -21.35
CA GLN A 346 -1.21 6.02 -22.45
C GLN A 346 0.13 5.31 -22.30
N ASP A 347 0.69 4.84 -23.42
CA ASP A 347 2.07 4.35 -23.49
C ASP A 347 2.39 3.14 -22.58
N ASN A 348 1.38 2.39 -22.12
CA ASN A 348 1.57 1.15 -21.38
C ASN A 348 1.94 -0.01 -22.31
N GLY A 349 2.61 -1.05 -21.79
CA GLY A 349 2.87 -2.30 -22.48
C GLY A 349 4.00 -2.26 -23.51
N LYS A 350 4.83 -1.20 -23.54
CA LYS A 350 5.86 -0.99 -24.56
C LYS A 350 7.08 -1.91 -24.45
N ASP A 351 7.40 -2.40 -23.26
CA ASP A 351 8.50 -3.34 -23.05
C ASP A 351 8.16 -4.40 -22.00
N PRO A 352 7.21 -5.31 -22.27
CA PRO A 352 6.68 -6.18 -21.24
C PRO A 352 7.75 -7.10 -20.64
N ALA A 353 7.65 -7.31 -19.33
CA ALA A 353 8.49 -8.25 -18.60
C ALA A 353 8.46 -9.64 -19.26
N PRO A 354 9.53 -10.46 -19.15
CA PRO A 354 9.65 -11.72 -19.89
C PRO A 354 8.44 -12.66 -19.76
N ALA A 355 7.88 -12.78 -18.55
CA ALA A 355 6.68 -13.59 -18.29
C ALA A 355 5.46 -13.08 -19.07
N VAL A 356 5.22 -11.76 -19.04
CA VAL A 356 4.10 -11.12 -19.76
C VAL A 356 4.31 -11.25 -21.27
N ARG A 357 5.53 -11.05 -21.77
CA ARG A 357 5.89 -11.20 -23.17
C ARG A 357 5.62 -12.61 -23.70
N ALA A 358 5.87 -13.65 -22.88
CA ALA A 358 5.58 -15.03 -23.26
C ALA A 358 4.07 -15.28 -23.41
N VAL A 359 3.25 -14.72 -22.50
CA VAL A 359 1.78 -14.80 -22.59
C VAL A 359 1.27 -14.05 -23.82
N LEU A 360 1.75 -12.82 -24.05
CA LEU A 360 1.38 -12.02 -25.23
C LEU A 360 1.74 -12.73 -26.54
N ALA A 361 2.91 -13.34 -26.62
CA ALA A 361 3.33 -14.09 -27.80
C ALA A 361 2.40 -15.28 -28.12
N ALA A 362 1.84 -15.94 -27.10
CA ALA A 362 0.85 -16.99 -27.29
C ALA A 362 -0.49 -16.45 -27.85
N MET A 363 -0.77 -15.18 -27.61
CA MET A 363 -1.91 -14.44 -28.16
C MET A 363 -1.59 -13.73 -29.50
N LEU A 364 -0.37 -13.92 -30.04
CA LEU A 364 0.16 -13.21 -31.21
C LEU A 364 0.25 -11.68 -31.03
N GLU A 365 0.37 -11.23 -29.78
CA GLU A 365 0.55 -9.84 -29.40
C GLU A 365 2.01 -9.56 -29.02
N THR A 366 2.43 -8.31 -29.20
CA THR A 366 3.80 -7.87 -28.84
C THR A 366 3.83 -6.70 -27.87
N THR A 367 2.72 -5.98 -27.78
CA THR A 367 2.56 -4.85 -26.87
C THR A 367 1.56 -5.24 -25.80
N GLY A 368 1.89 -4.96 -24.54
CA GLY A 368 0.98 -5.21 -23.43
C GLY A 368 -0.29 -4.35 -23.52
N PRO A 369 -1.42 -4.87 -23.01
CA PRO A 369 -2.70 -4.16 -23.06
C PRO A 369 -2.74 -3.02 -22.04
N ASP A 370 -3.68 -2.10 -22.26
CA ASP A 370 -4.05 -1.12 -21.25
C ASP A 370 -4.85 -1.79 -20.13
N ILE A 371 -5.69 -2.77 -20.48
CA ILE A 371 -6.51 -3.53 -19.52
C ILE A 371 -6.57 -5.00 -19.94
N VAL A 372 -6.32 -5.91 -19.00
CA VAL A 372 -6.49 -7.35 -19.21
C VAL A 372 -7.28 -7.99 -18.09
N ASP A 373 -8.22 -8.84 -18.47
CA ASP A 373 -8.87 -9.81 -17.61
C ASP A 373 -8.41 -11.21 -18.03
N THR A 374 -7.65 -11.88 -17.16
CA THR A 374 -7.18 -13.25 -17.42
C THR A 374 -8.15 -14.33 -16.94
N VAL A 375 -9.21 -13.93 -16.23
CA VAL A 375 -10.20 -14.83 -15.60
C VAL A 375 -11.42 -15.01 -16.50
N GLY A 376 -11.79 -13.95 -17.26
CA GLY A 376 -12.91 -13.96 -18.18
C GLY A 376 -14.25 -13.72 -17.49
N MET A 377 -14.27 -12.75 -16.57
CA MET A 377 -15.44 -12.34 -15.79
C MET A 377 -16.60 -11.91 -16.69
N ASP A 378 -17.82 -12.12 -16.21
CA ASP A 378 -19.08 -11.75 -16.89
C ASP A 378 -19.96 -10.80 -16.07
N ASP A 379 -19.42 -10.27 -14.97
CA ASP A 379 -20.12 -9.40 -14.02
C ASP A 379 -19.45 -8.02 -13.84
N GLY A 380 -18.40 -7.73 -14.62
CA GLY A 380 -17.71 -6.44 -14.66
C GLY A 380 -18.34 -5.44 -15.62
N CYS A 381 -18.01 -4.15 -15.43
CA CYS A 381 -18.41 -3.08 -16.34
C CYS A 381 -17.27 -2.12 -16.66
N ILE A 382 -17.33 -1.49 -17.83
CA ILE A 382 -16.34 -0.51 -18.31
C ILE A 382 -17.02 0.64 -19.06
N LEU A 383 -16.55 1.86 -18.83
CA LEU A 383 -16.94 3.02 -19.63
C LEU A 383 -15.98 3.26 -20.79
N ASN A 384 -16.53 3.51 -21.97
CA ASN A 384 -15.80 3.87 -23.19
C ASN A 384 -14.65 2.89 -23.52
N PRO A 385 -14.92 1.57 -23.62
CA PRO A 385 -13.88 0.55 -23.84
C PRO A 385 -13.06 0.78 -25.11
N GLU A 386 -13.61 1.45 -26.12
CA GLU A 386 -12.94 1.79 -27.38
C GLU A 386 -11.71 2.69 -27.22
N ARG A 387 -11.53 3.30 -26.04
CA ARG A 387 -10.36 4.12 -25.70
C ARG A 387 -9.13 3.30 -25.31
N PHE A 388 -9.29 1.99 -25.08
CA PHE A 388 -8.27 1.15 -24.47
C PHE A 388 -7.94 -0.07 -25.34
N ARG A 389 -6.69 -0.52 -25.28
CA ARG A 389 -6.33 -1.85 -25.77
C ARG A 389 -6.68 -2.87 -24.70
N THR A 390 -7.71 -3.66 -24.94
CA THR A 390 -8.24 -4.61 -23.96
C THR A 390 -8.04 -6.06 -24.39
N ILE A 391 -7.90 -6.95 -23.42
CA ILE A 391 -7.88 -8.40 -23.61
C ILE A 391 -8.80 -9.03 -22.56
N GLY A 392 -9.73 -9.89 -22.98
CA GLY A 392 -10.59 -10.66 -22.05
C GLY A 392 -11.81 -9.92 -21.50
N LEU A 393 -12.11 -8.71 -21.98
CA LEU A 393 -13.22 -7.87 -21.51
C LEU A 393 -14.51 -8.05 -22.35
N ASP A 394 -14.61 -9.07 -23.21
CA ASP A 394 -15.71 -9.22 -24.19
C ASP A 394 -17.11 -9.32 -23.57
N LYS A 395 -17.19 -9.74 -22.30
CA LYS A 395 -18.44 -9.92 -21.56
C LYS A 395 -18.80 -8.73 -20.66
N TYR A 396 -17.94 -7.71 -20.57
CA TYR A 396 -18.18 -6.58 -19.69
C TYR A 396 -19.32 -5.73 -20.24
N THR A 397 -20.15 -5.23 -19.34
CA THR A 397 -21.25 -4.33 -19.68
C THR A 397 -20.81 -2.87 -19.63
N GLU A 398 -21.68 -1.97 -20.12
CA GLU A 398 -21.52 -0.54 -19.88
C GLU A 398 -21.88 -0.24 -18.42
N CYS A 399 -21.07 0.56 -17.73
CA CYS A 399 -21.36 0.91 -16.34
C CYS A 399 -22.56 1.86 -16.23
N GLU A 400 -23.45 1.57 -15.26
CA GLU A 400 -24.66 2.38 -14.97
C GLU A 400 -24.34 3.74 -14.30
N PHE A 401 -23.10 3.94 -13.86
CA PHE A 401 -22.63 5.17 -13.23
C PHE A 401 -21.23 5.52 -13.74
N SER A 402 -20.92 6.81 -13.69
CA SER A 402 -19.66 7.35 -14.22
C SER A 402 -18.72 7.90 -13.17
N THR A 403 -19.17 7.99 -11.91
CA THR A 403 -18.32 8.49 -10.84
C THR A 403 -18.68 7.97 -9.46
N THR A 404 -17.69 7.91 -8.59
CA THR A 404 -17.80 7.64 -7.15
C THR A 404 -17.64 8.90 -6.29
N ALA A 405 -17.73 10.11 -6.86
CA ALA A 405 -17.53 11.36 -6.13
C ALA A 405 -18.41 11.54 -4.86
N ASN A 406 -19.49 10.77 -4.74
CA ASN A 406 -20.33 10.69 -3.54
C ASN A 406 -19.64 9.96 -2.36
N VAL A 407 -18.60 9.17 -2.61
CA VAL A 407 -17.77 8.52 -1.59
C VAL A 407 -16.60 9.45 -1.27
N ALA A 408 -16.74 10.24 -0.21
CA ALA A 408 -15.68 11.15 0.24
C ALA A 408 -14.56 10.44 1.00
N SER A 409 -14.89 9.34 1.70
CA SER A 409 -13.97 8.59 2.56
C SER A 409 -14.61 7.24 2.91
N TYR A 410 -13.79 6.22 3.14
CA TYR A 410 -14.26 4.98 3.79
C TYR A 410 -14.06 5.01 5.31
N THR A 411 -13.41 6.02 5.86
CA THR A 411 -13.32 6.20 7.31
C THR A 411 -14.70 6.34 7.94
N LEU A 412 -14.79 5.87 9.17
CA LEU A 412 -16.00 5.98 9.97
C LEU A 412 -15.99 7.32 10.71
N PRO A 413 -17.14 8.02 10.77
CA PRO A 413 -17.25 9.31 11.44
C PRO A 413 -16.94 9.22 12.94
N GLU A 414 -17.39 8.13 13.56
CA GLU A 414 -17.13 7.83 14.96
C GLU A 414 -15.93 6.86 15.10
N PRO A 415 -15.04 7.09 16.08
CA PRO A 415 -13.96 6.16 16.35
C PRO A 415 -14.47 4.76 16.69
N VAL A 416 -13.78 3.74 16.18
CA VAL A 416 -14.05 2.34 16.52
C VAL A 416 -13.58 2.09 17.95
N PRO A 417 -14.41 1.53 18.83
CA PRO A 417 -13.98 1.19 20.18
C PRO A 417 -12.74 0.28 20.20
N ALA A 418 -11.98 0.33 21.29
CA ALA A 418 -10.95 -0.65 21.55
C ALA A 418 -11.57 -2.06 21.54
N ARG A 419 -10.85 -3.05 21.00
CA ARG A 419 -11.33 -4.44 21.00
C ARG A 419 -11.50 -4.90 22.44
N SER A 420 -12.68 -5.42 22.79
CA SER A 420 -12.88 -6.04 24.10
C SER A 420 -11.98 -7.26 24.23
N MET A 421 -11.21 -7.32 25.30
CA MET A 421 -10.37 -8.47 25.63
C MET A 421 -11.13 -9.54 26.41
N GLU A 422 -12.39 -9.30 26.78
CA GLU A 422 -13.18 -10.20 27.64
C GLU A 422 -13.62 -11.47 26.89
N ASP A 423 -13.88 -11.36 25.57
CA ASP A 423 -14.38 -12.47 24.74
C ASP A 423 -13.41 -12.90 23.62
N VAL A 424 -12.23 -12.29 23.54
CA VAL A 424 -11.26 -12.54 22.48
C VAL A 424 -10.19 -13.50 22.97
N ASP A 425 -10.01 -14.61 22.25
CA ASP A 425 -8.85 -15.49 22.43
C ASP A 425 -7.57 -14.67 22.20
N LYS A 426 -6.85 -14.39 23.28
CA LYS A 426 -5.61 -13.61 23.27
C LYS A 426 -4.56 -14.22 22.34
N GLY A 427 -4.50 -15.56 22.26
CA GLY A 427 -3.59 -16.26 21.37
C GLY A 427 -3.97 -16.05 19.91
N LYS A 428 -5.27 -16.10 19.59
CA LYS A 428 -5.79 -15.78 18.26
C LYS A 428 -5.49 -14.35 17.86
N LEU A 429 -5.76 -13.38 18.73
CA LEU A 429 -5.53 -11.96 18.45
C LEU A 429 -4.03 -11.67 18.25
N ALA A 430 -3.17 -12.20 19.11
CA ALA A 430 -1.73 -12.05 18.98
C ALA A 430 -1.22 -12.70 17.69
N TYR A 431 -1.68 -13.92 17.37
CA TYR A 431 -1.29 -14.56 16.11
C TYR A 431 -1.77 -13.75 14.89
N TYR A 432 -3.02 -13.29 14.85
CA TYR A 432 -3.54 -12.53 13.71
C TYR A 432 -2.90 -11.13 13.56
N GLY A 433 -2.67 -10.44 14.68
CA GLY A 433 -2.14 -9.08 14.67
C GLY A 433 -0.63 -8.97 14.56
N VAL A 434 0.12 -10.04 14.90
CA VAL A 434 1.59 -10.00 14.97
C VAL A 434 2.24 -11.02 14.05
N CYS A 435 1.74 -12.25 14.01
CA CYS A 435 2.43 -13.36 13.35
C CYS A 435 1.95 -13.61 11.92
N ALA A 436 0.64 -13.51 11.68
CA ALA A 436 -0.01 -13.98 10.47
C ALA A 436 0.46 -13.26 9.21
N GLY A 437 0.78 -11.96 9.28
CA GLY A 437 1.34 -11.22 8.14
C GLY A 437 2.64 -11.82 7.59
N CYS A 438 3.47 -12.41 8.45
CA CYS A 438 4.71 -13.06 8.03
C CYS A 438 4.59 -14.58 7.86
N HIS A 439 3.53 -15.19 8.41
CA HIS A 439 3.38 -16.64 8.54
C HIS A 439 2.00 -17.13 8.08
N ALA A 440 1.66 -16.85 6.81
CA ALA A 440 0.49 -17.44 6.16
C ALA A 440 0.49 -18.97 6.29
N TYR A 441 -0.69 -19.60 6.31
CA TYR A 441 -0.79 -21.02 6.65
C TYR A 441 -0.02 -21.93 5.69
N SER A 442 -0.24 -21.76 4.39
CA SER A 442 0.34 -22.59 3.33
C SER A 442 1.37 -21.87 2.46
N SER A 443 1.48 -20.56 2.61
CA SER A 443 2.14 -19.66 1.66
C SER A 443 3.44 -19.14 2.25
N ARG A 444 4.49 -19.07 1.42
CA ARG A 444 5.74 -18.42 1.80
C ARG A 444 5.55 -16.91 1.67
N MET A 445 5.54 -16.23 2.81
CA MET A 445 5.61 -14.78 2.89
C MET A 445 7.05 -14.41 3.21
N ILE A 446 7.26 -13.57 4.24
CA ILE A 446 8.57 -13.25 4.80
C ILE A 446 9.12 -14.40 5.64
N GLY A 447 8.26 -15.07 6.40
CA GLY A 447 8.59 -16.21 7.24
C GLY A 447 8.13 -17.55 6.62
N PRO A 448 8.56 -18.68 7.20
CA PRO A 448 8.08 -19.98 6.77
C PRO A 448 6.56 -20.12 7.02
N PRO A 449 5.84 -20.89 6.19
CA PRO A 449 4.41 -21.13 6.37
C PRO A 449 4.09 -21.75 7.74
N THR A 450 2.93 -21.41 8.33
CA THR A 450 2.54 -21.93 9.65
C THR A 450 2.49 -23.46 9.68
N GLN A 451 2.04 -24.14 8.62
CA GLN A 451 2.06 -25.61 8.56
C GLN A 451 3.47 -26.21 8.67
N ILE A 452 4.51 -25.49 8.23
CA ILE A 452 5.91 -25.92 8.36
C ILE A 452 6.37 -25.73 9.81
N ILE A 453 5.98 -24.62 10.45
CA ILE A 453 6.28 -24.39 11.88
C ILE A 453 5.61 -25.47 12.73
N GLN A 454 4.35 -25.81 12.46
CA GLN A 454 3.63 -26.90 13.11
C GLN A 454 4.39 -28.23 12.99
N ALA A 455 4.88 -28.57 11.79
CA ALA A 455 5.66 -29.80 11.59
C ALA A 455 7.01 -29.78 12.31
N LEU A 456 7.65 -28.62 12.46
CA LEU A 456 8.95 -28.49 13.12
C LEU A 456 8.85 -28.58 14.65
N TYR A 457 7.80 -28.02 15.22
CA TYR A 457 7.63 -27.90 16.68
C TYR A 457 6.65 -28.92 17.26
N MET A 458 5.83 -29.57 16.44
CA MET A 458 4.84 -30.57 16.88
C MET A 458 3.97 -30.00 18.02
N ASP A 459 3.96 -30.65 19.19
CA ASP A 459 3.18 -30.20 20.36
C ASP A 459 3.98 -29.32 21.34
N ASN A 460 5.00 -28.59 20.86
CA ASN A 460 5.89 -27.76 21.70
C ASN A 460 5.68 -26.24 21.49
N PRO A 461 4.60 -25.66 22.05
CA PRO A 461 4.36 -24.22 21.98
C PRO A 461 5.40 -23.40 22.76
N GLU A 462 5.99 -23.96 23.82
CA GLU A 462 7.05 -23.29 24.59
C GLU A 462 8.27 -23.01 23.72
N GLY A 463 8.68 -23.96 22.88
CA GLY A 463 9.80 -23.80 21.96
C GLY A 463 9.52 -22.75 20.86
N ILE A 464 8.28 -22.60 20.42
CA ILE A 464 7.89 -21.52 19.49
C ILE A 464 7.96 -20.17 20.20
N ALA A 465 7.41 -20.07 21.41
CA ALA A 465 7.41 -18.83 22.20
C ALA A 465 8.84 -18.36 22.56
N GLU A 466 9.72 -19.30 22.93
CA GLU A 466 11.13 -19.01 23.22
C GLU A 466 11.88 -18.54 21.97
N TYR A 467 11.66 -19.22 20.83
CA TYR A 467 12.25 -18.80 19.56
C TYR A 467 11.73 -17.43 19.11
N ALA A 468 10.43 -17.15 19.27
CA ALA A 468 9.86 -15.85 18.94
C ALA A 468 10.44 -14.72 19.81
N ALA A 469 10.76 -14.99 21.08
CA ALA A 469 11.42 -14.01 21.95
C ALA A 469 12.86 -13.74 21.51
N ASN A 470 13.62 -14.78 21.14
CA ASN A 470 15.04 -14.71 20.79
C ASN A 470 15.35 -15.50 19.51
N PRO A 471 14.93 -14.99 18.34
CA PRO A 471 15.09 -15.71 17.08
C PRO A 471 16.56 -15.79 16.68
N VAL A 472 16.96 -16.97 16.20
CA VAL A 472 18.27 -17.19 15.59
C VAL A 472 18.06 -17.63 14.14
N LYS A 473 18.87 -17.12 13.21
CA LYS A 473 18.75 -17.51 11.80
C LYS A 473 19.03 -19.02 11.67
N LYS A 474 17.98 -19.79 11.39
CA LYS A 474 18.06 -21.27 11.22
C LYS A 474 18.21 -21.71 9.76
N ARG A 475 17.82 -20.85 8.82
CA ARG A 475 17.71 -21.17 7.40
C ARG A 475 18.31 -20.04 6.58
N GLU A 476 19.13 -20.38 5.60
CA GLU A 476 19.74 -19.39 4.71
C GLU A 476 18.75 -18.80 3.71
N ASP A 477 17.70 -19.55 3.37
CA ASP A 477 16.69 -19.13 2.41
C ASP A 477 15.61 -18.21 2.98
N TYR A 478 15.68 -17.83 4.26
CA TYR A 478 14.76 -16.86 4.89
C TYR A 478 15.55 -15.70 5.51
N PRO A 479 14.97 -14.48 5.54
CA PRO A 479 15.54 -13.38 6.30
C PRO A 479 15.55 -13.69 7.81
N SER A 480 16.32 -12.91 8.57
CA SER A 480 16.30 -13.00 10.03
C SER A 480 14.96 -12.53 10.58
N MET A 481 14.30 -13.35 11.41
CA MET A 481 13.06 -12.97 12.08
C MET A 481 13.33 -11.90 13.16
N PRO A 482 12.49 -10.87 13.27
CA PRO A 482 12.55 -9.90 14.37
C PRO A 482 12.13 -10.51 15.72
N PRO A 483 12.80 -10.16 16.84
CA PRO A 483 12.39 -10.62 18.16
C PRO A 483 11.03 -10.03 18.52
N GLN A 484 10.14 -10.89 18.99
CA GLN A 484 8.82 -10.54 19.52
C GLN A 484 8.88 -10.36 21.04
N SER A 485 10.01 -9.87 21.56
CA SER A 485 10.29 -9.69 22.99
C SER A 485 9.47 -8.58 23.64
N HIS A 486 8.88 -7.69 22.84
CA HIS A 486 7.98 -6.61 23.28
C HIS A 486 6.62 -7.13 23.78
N LEU A 487 6.21 -8.32 23.35
CA LEU A 487 5.06 -9.02 23.94
C LEU A 487 5.45 -9.57 25.32
N ASP A 488 4.49 -9.84 26.21
CA ASP A 488 4.78 -10.60 27.43
C ASP A 488 4.86 -12.12 27.15
N ASP A 489 5.48 -12.88 28.06
CA ASP A 489 5.67 -14.32 27.93
C ASP A 489 4.35 -15.08 27.74
N ALA A 490 3.29 -14.67 28.45
CA ALA A 490 2.00 -15.36 28.40
C ALA A 490 1.31 -15.12 27.05
N THR A 491 1.40 -13.92 26.49
CA THR A 491 0.90 -13.58 25.17
C THR A 491 1.64 -14.34 24.07
N ARG A 492 2.98 -14.42 24.13
CA ARG A 492 3.76 -15.27 23.18
C ARG A 492 3.36 -16.73 23.26
N LEU A 493 3.22 -17.28 24.46
CA LEU A 493 2.82 -18.68 24.65
C LEU A 493 1.39 -18.94 24.15
N ALA A 494 0.47 -18.01 24.37
CA ALA A 494 -0.89 -18.10 23.85
C ALA A 494 -0.90 -18.09 22.32
N ALA A 495 -0.12 -17.20 21.68
CA ALA A 495 0.02 -17.15 20.23
C ALA A 495 0.62 -18.44 19.67
N ALA A 496 1.64 -19.00 20.33
CA ALA A 496 2.25 -20.27 19.95
C ALA A 496 1.27 -21.45 20.04
N LYS A 497 0.49 -21.52 21.12
CA LYS A 497 -0.57 -22.54 21.28
C LYS A 497 -1.62 -22.43 20.19
N PHE A 498 -2.07 -21.20 19.90
CA PHE A 498 -3.02 -20.96 18.82
C PHE A 498 -2.43 -21.36 17.47
N MET A 499 -1.19 -20.95 17.17
CA MET A 499 -0.48 -21.30 15.94
C MET A 499 -0.43 -22.81 15.68
N LEU A 500 -0.26 -23.64 16.72
CA LEU A 500 -0.30 -25.10 16.60
C LEU A 500 -1.69 -25.69 16.31
N GLN A 501 -2.75 -24.91 16.54
CA GLN A 501 -4.15 -25.31 16.31
C GLN A 501 -4.73 -24.72 15.01
N VAL A 502 -4.06 -23.75 14.39
CA VAL A 502 -4.50 -23.16 13.12
C VAL A 502 -4.61 -24.24 12.05
N THR A 503 -5.71 -24.20 11.30
CA THR A 503 -5.92 -25.00 10.10
C THR A 503 -5.99 -24.06 8.88
N LYS A 504 -6.00 -24.64 7.68
CA LYS A 504 -6.19 -23.91 6.41
C LYS A 504 -7.40 -22.97 6.49
#